data_AF-A0A6P0C2Y0-F1
#
_entry.id   AF-A0A6P0C2Y0-F1
#
_cell.length_a   1.000
_cell.length_b   1.000
_cell.length_c   1.000
_cell.angle_alpha   90.00
_cell.angle_beta   90.00
_cell.angle_gamma   90.00
#
_symmetry.space_group_name_H-M   'P 1'
#
loop_
_entity.id
_entity.type
_entity.pdbx_description
1 polymer ?
#
loop_
_entity_poly.entity_id
_entity_poly.type
_entity_poly.pdbx_seq_one_letter_code
_entity_poly.pdbx_strand_id
1 'polypeptide(L)'
;MTNVILTWFDEPTTAFRFGLDRSIPLRDVGVIQKDILPLFRSTPGLNFVFAGAKFEIEDRSAILAVVDALERAGHTVENKGDIPPEIEAPAPKF
;
A
#
# COMPACT_ATOMS: atom_id res chain seq x y z
N MET A 1 4.68 -14.29 -10.26
CA MET A 1 3.96 -13.75 -9.08
C MET A 1 5.00 -13.08 -8.20
N THR A 2 4.87 -11.78 -7.98
CA THR A 2 5.86 -11.00 -7.21
C THR A 2 5.24 -10.64 -5.87
N ASN A 3 5.93 -10.96 -4.78
CA ASN A 3 5.48 -10.64 -3.43
C ASN A 3 5.80 -9.17 -3.13
N VAL A 4 4.81 -8.42 -2.63
CA VAL A 4 4.91 -7.01 -2.29
C VAL A 4 4.68 -6.90 -0.79
N ILE A 5 5.71 -6.45 -0.08
CA ILE A 5 5.61 -6.21 1.36
C ILE A 5 5.30 -4.73 1.57
N LEU A 6 4.13 -4.44 2.14
CA LEU A 6 3.72 -3.10 2.54
C LEU A 6 4.02 -2.89 4.03
N THR A 7 4.84 -1.89 4.33
CA THR A 7 5.03 -1.42 5.70
C THR A 7 4.06 -0.28 5.99
N TRP A 8 3.21 -0.46 6.99
CA TRP A 8 2.26 0.51 7.50
C TRP A 8 2.87 1.30 8.66
N PHE A 9 2.54 2.58 8.73
CA PHE A 9 3.00 3.50 9.76
C PHE A 9 1.81 4.25 10.34
N ASP A 10 1.62 4.15 11.65
CA ASP A 10 0.70 5.00 12.41
C ASP A 10 1.47 6.25 12.87
N GLU A 11 1.57 7.24 11.99
CA GLU A 11 2.18 8.53 12.35
C GLU A 11 1.12 9.43 12.99
N PRO A 12 1.45 10.24 14.02
CA PRO A 12 0.50 11.09 14.76
C PRO A 12 -0.16 12.20 13.93
N THR A 13 0.15 12.26 12.63
CA THR A 13 -0.51 13.12 11.65
C THR A 13 -1.85 12.53 11.22
N THR A 14 -2.80 13.37 10.82
CA THR A 14 -4.19 13.00 10.45
C THR A 14 -4.35 12.06 9.25
N ALA A 15 -3.27 11.49 8.70
CA ALA A 15 -3.28 10.65 7.51
C ALA A 15 -2.44 9.38 7.71
N PHE A 16 -3.01 8.23 7.35
CA PHE A 16 -2.32 6.93 7.41
C PHE A 16 -1.26 6.85 6.33
N ARG A 17 -0.11 6.22 6.62
CA ARG A 17 0.98 6.11 5.65
C ARG A 17 1.41 4.67 5.45
N PHE A 18 1.75 4.32 4.22
CA PHE A 18 2.41 3.05 3.92
C PHE A 18 3.49 3.22 2.84
N GLY A 19 4.40 2.27 2.79
CA GLY A 19 5.44 2.22 1.76
C GLY A 19 5.86 0.79 1.46
N LEU A 20 6.64 0.64 0.40
CA LEU A 20 7.31 -0.63 0.12
C LEU A 20 8.35 -0.91 1.22
N ASP A 21 8.33 -2.11 1.79
CA ASP A 21 9.28 -2.50 2.82
C ASP A 21 10.72 -2.45 2.26
N ARG A 22 11.65 -1.97 3.10
CA ARG A 22 13.06 -1.80 2.72
C ARG A 22 13.80 -3.12 2.46
N SER A 23 13.20 -4.26 2.83
CA SER A 23 13.70 -5.61 2.54
C SER A 23 13.52 -6.01 1.07
N ILE A 24 12.70 -5.30 0.30
CA ILE A 24 12.54 -5.55 -1.14
C ILE A 24 13.83 -5.15 -1.87
N PRO A 25 14.44 -6.04 -2.68
CA PRO A 25 15.64 -5.71 -3.44
C PRO A 25 15.41 -4.51 -4.38
N LEU A 26 16.36 -3.57 -4.44
CA LEU A 26 16.25 -2.34 -5.24
C LEU A 26 15.87 -2.57 -6.72
N ARG A 27 16.36 -3.67 -7.32
CA ARG A 27 16.02 -4.05 -8.70
C ARG A 27 14.53 -4.35 -8.88
N ASP A 28 13.89 -4.87 -7.84
CA ASP A 28 12.48 -5.26 -7.84
C ASP A 28 11.61 -4.06 -7.46
N VAL A 29 12.12 -3.14 -6.61
CA VAL A 29 11.46 -1.87 -6.26
C VAL A 29 11.10 -1.07 -7.50
N GLY A 30 12.00 -0.92 -8.47
CA GLY A 30 11.73 -0.14 -9.69
C GLY A 30 10.61 -0.74 -10.56
N VAL A 31 10.55 -2.07 -10.65
CA VAL A 31 9.51 -2.78 -11.40
C VAL A 31 8.17 -2.66 -10.67
N ILE A 32 8.17 -2.94 -9.38
CA ILE A 32 7.00 -2.83 -8.49
C ILE A 32 6.46 -1.38 -8.51
N GLN A 33 7.32 -0.37 -8.40
CA GLN A 33 6.89 1.03 -8.48
C GLN A 33 6.29 1.36 -9.85
N LYS A 34 6.88 0.90 -10.95
CA LYS A 34 6.34 1.16 -12.29
C LYS A 34 4.92 0.61 -12.46
N ASP A 35 4.65 -0.57 -11.91
CA ASP A 35 3.36 -1.24 -12.06
C ASP A 35 2.32 -0.71 -11.07
N ILE A 36 2.74 -0.36 -9.85
CA ILE A 36 1.86 0.02 -8.75
C ILE A 36 1.60 1.53 -8.70
N LEU A 37 2.57 2.39 -9.04
CA LEU A 37 2.41 3.85 -8.99
C LEU A 37 1.20 4.35 -9.82
N PRO A 38 0.93 3.84 -11.04
CA PRO A 38 -0.25 4.25 -11.79
C PRO A 38 -1.56 3.88 -11.09
N LEU A 39 -1.63 2.67 -10.51
CA LEU A 39 -2.81 2.20 -9.77
C LEU A 39 -3.08 3.10 -8.58
N PHE A 40 -2.06 3.36 -7.79
CA PHE A 40 -2.13 4.19 -6.60
C PHE A 40 -2.47 5.66 -6.90
N ARG A 41 -1.93 6.23 -7.99
CA ARG A 41 -2.33 7.56 -8.45
C ARG A 41 -3.78 7.66 -8.91
N SER A 42 -4.39 6.53 -9.28
CA SER A 42 -5.80 6.48 -9.69
C SER A 42 -6.76 6.25 -8.53
N THR A 43 -6.25 5.91 -7.33
CA THR A 43 -7.05 5.69 -6.12
C THR A 43 -7.39 7.03 -5.46
N PRO A 44 -8.67 7.43 -5.37
CA PRO A 44 -9.07 8.64 -4.66
C PRO A 44 -8.68 8.57 -3.18
N GLY A 45 -8.24 9.69 -2.60
CA GLY A 45 -7.79 9.74 -1.21
C GLY A 45 -6.38 9.19 -0.98
N LEU A 46 -5.62 8.91 -2.04
CA LEU A 46 -4.22 8.49 -1.97
C LEU A 46 -3.28 9.56 -2.55
N ASN A 47 -2.30 9.99 -1.76
CA ASN A 47 -1.26 10.94 -2.18
C ASN A 47 0.13 10.32 -2.08
N PHE A 48 0.96 10.50 -3.12
CA PHE A 48 2.34 10.04 -3.05
C PHE A 48 3.26 11.12 -2.50
N VAL A 49 3.92 10.82 -1.38
CA VAL A 49 4.91 11.67 -0.73
C VAL A 49 6.30 11.24 -1.18
N PHE A 50 6.88 12.04 -2.08
CA PHE A 50 8.24 11.82 -2.60
C PHE A 50 9.30 11.85 -1.50
N ALA A 51 9.11 12.68 -0.47
CA ALA A 51 9.96 12.74 0.71
C ALA A 51 9.78 11.47 1.54
N GLY A 52 10.53 10.42 1.22
CA GLY A 52 10.49 9.13 1.91
C GLY A 52 9.81 8.01 1.12
N ALA A 53 9.37 8.27 -0.12
CA ALA A 53 8.74 7.28 -1.01
C ALA A 53 7.57 6.54 -0.35
N LYS A 54 6.70 7.29 0.34
CA LYS A 54 5.52 6.78 1.04
C LYS A 54 4.24 7.24 0.35
N PHE A 55 3.18 6.47 0.51
CA PHE A 55 1.82 6.86 0.16
C PHE A 55 1.11 7.30 1.43
N GLU A 56 0.41 8.43 1.34
CA GLU A 56 -0.44 8.99 2.37
C GLU A 56 -1.89 8.76 1.99
N ILE A 57 -2.67 8.32 2.96
CA ILE A 57 -4.07 7.99 2.84
C ILE A 57 -4.88 9.04 3.60
N GLU A 58 -5.59 9.87 2.84
CA GLU A 58 -6.52 10.86 3.38
C GLU A 58 -7.88 10.23 3.73
N ASP A 59 -8.27 9.18 3.00
CA ASP A 59 -9.52 8.44 3.23
C ASP A 59 -9.22 6.96 3.49
N ARG A 60 -9.64 6.46 4.66
CA ARG A 60 -9.52 5.05 5.04
C ARG A 60 -10.14 4.08 4.03
N SER A 61 -11.12 4.49 3.24
CA SER A 61 -11.69 3.67 2.16
C SER A 61 -10.64 3.24 1.12
N ALA A 62 -9.57 4.02 0.95
CA ALA A 62 -8.48 3.72 0.03
C ALA A 62 -7.58 2.55 0.49
N ILE A 63 -7.56 2.23 1.79
CA ILE A 63 -6.73 1.13 2.35
C ILE A 63 -7.10 -0.20 1.68
N LEU A 64 -8.40 -0.53 1.65
CA LEU A 64 -8.88 -1.77 1.04
C LEU A 64 -8.74 -1.75 -0.48
N ALA A 65 -8.97 -0.59 -1.12
CA ALA A 65 -8.83 -0.41 -2.56
C ALA A 65 -7.38 -0.64 -3.02
N VAL A 66 -6.40 -0.23 -2.22
CA VAL A 66 -4.97 -0.45 -2.47
C VAL A 66 -4.65 -1.95 -2.47
N VAL A 67 -5.08 -2.68 -1.44
CA VAL A 67 -4.80 -4.12 -1.32
C VAL A 67 -5.45 -4.89 -2.47
N ASP A 68 -6.74 -4.65 -2.76
CA ASP A 68 -7.45 -5.30 -3.87
C ASP A 68 -6.80 -4.99 -5.23
N ALA A 69 -6.35 -3.75 -5.46
CA ALA A 69 -5.67 -3.38 -6.71
C ALA A 69 -4.35 -4.16 -6.91
N LEU A 70 -3.58 -4.38 -5.85
CA LEU A 70 -2.34 -5.16 -5.91
C LEU A 70 -2.60 -6.65 -6.17
N GLU A 71 -3.60 -7.22 -5.49
CA GLU A 71 -4.00 -8.62 -5.69
C GLU A 71 -4.47 -8.85 -7.14
N ARG A 72 -5.31 -7.95 -7.67
CA ARG A 72 -5.77 -8.00 -9.07
C ARG A 72 -4.65 -7.84 -10.08
N ALA A 73 -3.60 -7.09 -9.74
CA ALA A 73 -2.40 -6.97 -10.56
C ALA A 73 -1.51 -8.23 -10.52
N GLY A 74 -1.88 -9.26 -9.74
CA GLY A 74 -1.15 -10.53 -9.65
C GLY A 74 0.02 -10.47 -8.66
N HIS A 75 0.02 -9.49 -7.75
CA HIS A 75 0.93 -9.43 -6.62
C HIS A 75 0.32 -10.11 -5.41
N THR A 76 1.15 -10.80 -4.65
CA THR A 76 0.78 -11.21 -3.29
C THR A 76 1.16 -10.07 -2.36
N VAL A 77 0.26 -9.69 -1.44
CA VAL A 77 0.50 -8.58 -0.50
C VAL A 77 0.77 -9.14 0.88
N GLU A 78 1.92 -8.77 1.45
CA GLU A 78 2.25 -9.02 2.85
C GLU A 78 2.26 -7.68 3.62
N ASN A 79 1.53 -7.62 4.73
CA ASN A 79 1.41 -6.41 5.55
C ASN A 79 2.29 -6.51 6.80
N LYS A 80 2.97 -5.42 7.16
CA LYS A 80 3.84 -5.33 8.34
C LYS A 80 3.77 -3.94 8.98
N GLY A 81 4.08 -3.85 10.27
CA GLY A 81 4.11 -2.57 11.00
C GLY A 81 2.78 -2.33 11.70
N ASP A 82 2.35 -1.06 11.75
CA ASP A 82 1.08 -0.66 12.35
C ASP A 82 -0.07 -0.93 11.37
N ILE A 83 -0.39 -2.21 11.17
CA ILE A 83 -1.37 -2.66 10.18
C ILE A 83 -2.75 -2.07 10.56
N PRO A 84 -3.43 -1.37 9.63
CA PRO A 84 -4.77 -0.87 9.88
C PRO A 84 -5.75 -2.01 10.19
N PRO A 85 -6.66 -1.86 11.18
CA PRO A 85 -7.62 -2.89 11.55
C PRO A 85 -8.56 -3.28 10.40
N GLU A 86 -8.74 -2.40 9.40
CA GLU A 86 -9.52 -2.64 8.20
C GLU A 86 -8.95 -3.80 7.35
N ILE A 87 -7.64 -4.04 7.41
CA ILE A 87 -6.97 -5.15 6.70
C ILE A 87 -7.02 -6.44 7.52
N GLU A 88 -6.94 -6.34 8.85
CA GLU A 88 -7.02 -7.49 9.75
C GLU A 88 -8.44 -8.05 9.85
N ALA A 89 -9.45 -7.19 9.65
CA ALA A 89 -10.83 -7.62 9.55
C ALA A 89 -11.03 -8.41 8.23
N PRO A 90 -11.42 -9.69 8.26
CA PRO A 90 -11.72 -10.42 7.05
C PRO A 90 -12.83 -9.67 6.30
N ALA A 91 -12.55 -9.27 5.06
CA ALA A 91 -13.54 -8.62 4.22
C ALA A 91 -14.83 -9.46 4.23
N PRO A 92 -15.99 -8.87 4.57
CA PRO A 92 -17.24 -9.61 4.57
C PRO A 92 -17.47 -10.13 3.16
N LYS A 93 -17.51 -11.46 3.03
CA LYS A 93 -17.91 -12.12 1.78
C LYS A 93 -19.40 -11.82 1.58
N PHE A 94 -19.72 -10.92 0.66
CA PHE A 94 -21.07 -10.71 0.15
C PHE A 94 -21.40 -11.74 -0.93
#